data_AF-A0A959EL19-F1
#
_entry.id   AF-A0A959EL19-F1
#
_cell.length_a   1.000
_cell.length_b   1.000
_cell.length_c   1.000
_cell.angle_alpha   90.00
_cell.angle_beta   90.00
_cell.angle_gamma   90.00
#
_symmetry.space_group_name_H-M   'P 1'
#
loop_
_entity.id
_entity.type
_entity.pdbx_description
1 polymer ?
#
loop_
_entity_poly.entity_id
_entity_poly.type
_entity_poly.pdbx_seq_one_letter_code
_entity_poly.pdbx_strand_id
1 'polypeptide(L)'
;MPEKFELPESAKRVLGLELPTDPRWVDLTEMDLGEILTDHAYCEQKAAAFCMSLIQRYPDKVELVRELAPIVTEEWGHFRQVLAELDKRELPLGR
;
A
#
# COMPACT_ATOMS: atom_id res chain seq x y z
N MET A 1 33.31 -2.33 14.69
CA MET A 1 31.91 -2.80 14.63
C MET A 1 31.06 -1.56 14.77
N PRO A 2 30.25 -1.15 13.79
CA PRO A 2 29.45 0.06 13.95
C PRO A 2 28.40 -0.19 15.03
N GLU A 3 28.22 0.79 15.90
CA GLU A 3 27.28 0.77 17.01
C GLU A 3 25.86 0.55 16.49
N LYS A 4 25.10 -0.32 17.19
CA LYS A 4 23.67 -0.48 16.95
C LYS A 4 23.01 0.86 17.27
N PHE A 5 22.44 1.49 16.24
CA PHE A 5 21.57 2.63 16.42
C PHE A 5 20.25 2.13 17.05
N GLU A 6 20.17 2.14 18.38
CA GLU A 6 18.94 1.83 19.11
C GLU A 6 18.06 3.08 19.17
N LEU A 7 16.92 3.02 18.47
CA LEU A 7 15.90 4.06 18.52
C LEU A 7 15.19 4.04 19.89
N PRO A 8 14.85 5.20 20.47
CA PRO A 8 14.15 5.28 21.75
C PRO A 8 12.76 4.61 21.66
N GLU A 9 12.33 3.94 22.73
CA GLU A 9 11.06 3.19 22.84
C GLU A 9 9.81 4.02 22.46
N SER A 10 9.88 5.34 22.68
CA SER A 10 8.84 6.32 22.33
C SER A 10 8.70 6.55 20.83
N ALA A 11 9.63 6.04 20.01
CA ALA A 11 9.56 6.05 18.56
C ALA A 11 8.84 4.81 18.00
N LYS A 12 8.10 4.05 18.82
CA LYS A 12 7.00 3.20 18.33
C LYS A 12 5.99 4.10 17.62
N ARG A 13 6.21 4.26 16.31
CA ARG A 13 5.42 5.10 15.41
C ARG A 13 3.97 4.60 15.46
N VAL A 14 3.02 5.51 15.22
CA VAL A 14 1.55 5.29 15.17
C VAL A 14 1.14 4.01 14.41
N LEU A 15 2.00 3.51 13.52
CA LEU A 15 1.79 2.36 12.63
C LEU A 15 2.38 1.02 13.12
N GLY A 16 3.04 0.97 14.28
CA GLY A 16 3.60 -0.29 14.82
C GLY A 16 4.79 -0.87 14.04
N LEU A 17 5.54 -0.03 13.31
CA LEU A 17 6.72 -0.45 12.56
C LEU A 17 7.98 -0.48 13.44
N GLU A 18 8.75 -1.57 13.35
CA GLU A 18 9.99 -1.78 14.11
C GLU A 18 11.17 -0.94 13.60
N LEU A 19 11.19 -0.64 12.30
CA LEU A 19 12.27 0.11 11.66
C LEU A 19 11.73 1.18 10.70
N PRO A 20 12.46 2.29 10.51
CA PRO A 20 12.19 3.22 9.42
C PRO A 20 12.49 2.58 8.07
N THR A 21 11.83 3.08 7.02
CA THR A 21 12.25 2.83 5.63
C THR A 21 13.70 3.31 5.45
N ASP A 22 14.55 2.46 4.85
CA ASP A 22 15.94 2.82 4.52
C ASP A 22 15.92 4.01 3.55
N PRO A 23 16.63 5.13 3.84
CA PRO A 23 16.67 6.28 2.95
C PRO A 23 17.07 5.93 1.52
N ARG A 24 17.93 4.92 1.32
CA ARG A 24 18.34 4.47 -0.03
C ARG A 24 17.18 3.93 -0.87
N TRP A 25 16.07 3.56 -0.24
CA TRP A 25 14.87 3.14 -0.97
C TRP A 25 14.38 4.27 -1.88
N VAL A 26 14.42 5.53 -1.44
CA VAL A 26 13.99 6.66 -2.27
C VAL A 26 14.87 6.80 -3.51
N ASP A 27 16.20 6.71 -3.32
CA ASP A 27 17.18 6.81 -4.42
C ASP A 27 16.92 5.73 -5.49
N LEU A 28 16.55 4.51 -5.05
CA LEU A 28 16.19 3.42 -5.96
C LEU A 28 14.86 3.68 -6.67
N THR A 29 13.85 4.19 -5.96
CA THR A 29 12.53 4.49 -6.56
C THR A 29 12.59 5.59 -7.61
N GLU A 30 13.52 6.54 -7.47
CA GLU A 30 13.72 7.62 -8.45
C GLU A 30 14.29 7.12 -9.78
N MET A 31 14.91 5.93 -9.81
CA MET A 31 15.50 5.36 -11.03
C MET A 31 14.44 4.91 -12.04
N ASP A 32 13.31 4.38 -11.56
CA ASP A 32 12.18 3.98 -12.40
C ASP A 32 10.85 4.20 -11.65
N LEU A 33 10.30 5.40 -11.79
CA LEU A 33 9.02 5.75 -11.19
C LEU A 33 7.85 4.94 -11.80
N GLY A 34 7.99 4.46 -13.04
CA GLY A 34 6.95 3.67 -13.71
C GLY A 34 6.77 2.30 -13.08
N GLU A 35 7.86 1.64 -12.70
CA GLU A 35 7.83 0.38 -11.95
C GLU A 35 7.15 0.58 -10.57
N ILE A 36 7.50 1.65 -9.86
CA ILE A 36 6.92 1.96 -8.55
C ILE A 36 5.43 2.26 -8.64
N LEU A 37 5.00 3.06 -9.62
CA LEU A 37 3.57 3.33 -9.82
C LEU A 37 2.80 2.06 -10.23
N THR A 38 3.42 1.18 -11.01
CA THR A 38 2.82 -0.11 -11.38
C THR A 38 2.66 -1.01 -10.14
N ASP A 39 3.70 -1.20 -9.34
CA ASP A 39 3.63 -2.01 -8.12
C ASP A 39 2.62 -1.41 -7.11
N HIS A 40 2.59 -0.09 -6.96
CA HIS A 40 1.62 0.61 -6.12
C HIS A 40 0.20 0.34 -6.60
N ALA A 41 -0.09 0.49 -7.90
CA ALA A 41 -1.41 0.18 -8.45
C ALA A 41 -1.84 -1.25 -8.11
N TYR A 42 -0.93 -2.22 -8.26
CA TYR A 42 -1.24 -3.59 -7.87
C TYR A 42 -1.39 -3.79 -6.36
N CYS A 43 -0.67 -3.05 -5.53
CA CYS A 43 -0.88 -3.06 -4.08
C CYS A 43 -2.30 -2.65 -3.71
N GLU A 44 -2.81 -1.55 -4.28
CA GLU A 44 -4.17 -1.09 -4.04
C GLU A 44 -5.22 -2.09 -4.55
N GLN A 45 -5.01 -2.64 -5.75
CA GLN A 45 -5.88 -3.69 -6.29
C GLN A 45 -5.90 -4.94 -5.40
N LYS A 46 -4.74 -5.37 -4.89
CA LYS A 46 -4.61 -6.52 -3.98
C LYS A 46 -5.28 -6.23 -2.64
N ALA A 47 -5.18 -5.02 -2.10
CA ALA A 47 -5.85 -4.63 -0.86
C ALA A 47 -7.39 -4.70 -0.99
N ALA A 48 -7.94 -4.13 -2.07
CA ALA A 48 -9.36 -4.23 -2.39
C ALA A 48 -9.81 -5.70 -2.55
N ALA A 49 -9.07 -6.49 -3.33
CA ALA A 49 -9.38 -7.91 -3.56
C ALA A 49 -9.31 -8.74 -2.27
N PHE A 50 -8.35 -8.45 -1.39
CA PHE A 50 -8.24 -9.09 -0.10
C PHE A 50 -9.45 -8.79 0.79
N CYS A 51 -9.86 -7.52 0.89
CA CYS A 51 -11.07 -7.15 1.63
C CYS A 51 -12.32 -7.86 1.09
N MET A 52 -12.49 -7.90 -0.24
CA MET A 52 -13.57 -8.65 -0.88
C MET A 52 -13.52 -10.15 -0.54
N SER A 53 -12.33 -10.74 -0.48
CA SER A 53 -12.16 -12.15 -0.13
C SER A 53 -12.59 -12.45 1.31
N LEU A 54 -12.32 -11.54 2.25
CA LEU A 54 -12.76 -11.66 3.64
C LEU A 54 -14.28 -11.56 3.77
N ILE A 55 -14.90 -10.62 3.05
CA ILE A 55 -16.36 -10.47 3.00
C ILE A 55 -17.03 -11.77 2.49
N GLN A 56 -16.49 -12.34 1.39
CA GLN A 56 -17.02 -13.58 0.82
C GLN A 56 -16.82 -14.79 1.73
N ARG A 57 -15.69 -14.85 2.44
CA ARG A 57 -15.34 -15.97 3.31
C ARG A 57 -16.11 -15.95 4.64
N TYR A 58 -16.46 -14.76 5.13
CA TYR A 58 -17.09 -14.57 6.44
C TYR A 58 -18.38 -13.74 6.36
N PRO A 59 -19.38 -14.16 5.56
CA PRO A 59 -20.58 -13.37 5.31
C PRO A 59 -21.48 -13.24 6.56
N ASP A 60 -21.35 -14.14 7.53
CA ASP A 60 -22.08 -14.11 8.80
C ASP A 60 -21.51 -13.06 9.78
N LYS A 61 -20.30 -12.56 9.55
CA LYS A 61 -19.66 -11.52 10.37
C LYS A 61 -20.10 -10.14 9.91
N VAL A 62 -21.34 -9.76 10.24
CA VAL A 62 -21.98 -8.52 9.77
C VAL A 62 -21.14 -7.27 10.01
N GLU A 63 -20.50 -7.15 11.17
CA GLU A 63 -19.62 -6.02 11.50
C GLU A 63 -18.42 -5.97 10.55
N LEU A 64 -17.71 -7.08 10.38
CA LEU A 64 -16.60 -7.18 9.42
C LEU A 64 -17.03 -6.77 8.00
N VAL A 65 -18.19 -7.26 7.55
CA VAL A 65 -18.71 -6.92 6.21
C VAL A 65 -18.98 -5.42 6.08
N ARG A 66 -19.59 -4.81 7.10
CA ARG A 66 -19.91 -3.38 7.11
C ARG A 66 -18.67 -2.50 7.13
N GLU A 67 -17.64 -2.90 7.86
CA GLU A 67 -16.39 -2.14 7.97
C GLU A 67 -15.47 -2.33 6.74
N LEU A 68 -15.43 -3.53 6.13
CA LEU A 68 -14.59 -3.78 4.96
C LEU A 68 -15.18 -3.25 3.64
N ALA A 69 -16.51 -3.19 3.52
CA ALA A 69 -17.17 -2.68 2.30
C ALA A 69 -16.71 -1.25 1.89
N PRO A 70 -16.64 -0.25 2.80
CA PRO A 70 -16.11 1.07 2.45
C PRO A 70 -14.62 1.02 2.10
N ILE A 71 -13.81 0.19 2.77
CA ILE A 71 -12.37 0.02 2.47
C ILE A 71 -12.18 -0.50 1.04
N VAL A 72 -12.96 -1.48 0.58
CA VAL A 72 -12.92 -1.93 -0.83
C VAL A 72 -13.12 -0.76 -1.80
N THR A 73 -14.04 0.15 -1.47
CA THR A 73 -14.33 1.32 -2.32
C THR A 73 -13.19 2.34 -2.27
N GLU A 74 -12.60 2.55 -1.09
CA GLU A 74 -11.46 3.44 -0.88
C GLU A 74 -10.22 2.97 -1.66
N GLU A 75 -9.82 1.70 -1.52
CA GLU A 75 -8.64 1.17 -2.21
C GLU A 75 -8.85 1.09 -3.74
N TRP A 76 -10.08 0.83 -4.19
CA TRP A 76 -10.39 0.96 -5.62
C TRP A 76 -10.31 2.41 -6.11
N GLY A 77 -10.65 3.36 -5.24
CA GLY A 77 -10.41 4.78 -5.44
C GLY A 77 -8.92 5.09 -5.59
N HIS A 78 -8.07 4.59 -4.69
CA HIS A 78 -6.62 4.75 -4.75
C HIS A 78 -6.04 4.13 -6.03
N PHE A 79 -6.43 2.91 -6.38
CA PHE A 79 -6.05 2.27 -7.64
C PHE A 79 -6.31 3.17 -8.85
N ARG A 80 -7.52 3.75 -8.95
CA ARG A 80 -7.88 4.67 -10.04
C ARG A 80 -7.06 5.95 -10.04
N GLN A 81 -6.68 6.46 -8.87
CA GLN A 81 -5.80 7.63 -8.78
C GLN A 81 -4.41 7.31 -9.33
N VAL A 82 -3.86 6.15 -9.00
CA VAL A 82 -2.56 5.71 -9.52
C VAL A 82 -2.61 5.53 -11.04
N LEU A 83 -3.69 4.93 -11.58
CA LEU A 83 -3.90 4.85 -13.03
C LEU A 83 -3.92 6.24 -13.68
N ALA A 84 -4.60 7.22 -13.07
CA ALA A 84 -4.58 8.59 -13.57
C ALA A 84 -3.18 9.23 -13.52
N GLU A 85 -2.36 8.89 -12.52
CA GLU A 85 -0.96 9.35 -12.46
C GLU A 85 -0.06 8.69 -13.51
N LEU A 86 -0.30 7.42 -13.84
CA LEU A 86 0.35 6.71 -14.95
C LEU A 86 -0.03 7.35 -16.30
N ASP A 87 -1.33 7.57 -16.53
CA ASP A 87 -1.85 8.18 -17.76
C ASP A 87 -1.26 9.59 -17.99
N LYS A 88 -1.20 10.43 -16.92
CA LYS A 88 -0.60 11.76 -16.98
C LYS A 88 0.88 11.76 -17.40
N ARG A 89 1.58 10.65 -17.16
CA ARG A 89 3.00 10.47 -17.48
C ARG A 89 3.22 9.68 -18.77
N GLU A 90 2.14 9.33 -19.47
CA GLU A 90 2.18 8.48 -20.68
C GLU A 90 2.84 7.11 -20.42
N LEU A 91 2.70 6.59 -19.19
CA LEU A 91 3.23 5.30 -18.77
C LEU A 91 2.11 4.23 -18.79
N PRO A 92 2.37 3.03 -19.32
CA PRO A 92 1.41 1.94 -19.24
C PRO A 92 1.34 1.37 -17.81
N LEU A 93 0.20 0.81 -17.43
CA LEU A 93 0.14 -0.15 -16.32
C LEU A 93 1.00 -1.35 -16.72
N GLY A 94 2.15 -1.52 -16.06
CA GLY A 94 3.11 -2.61 -16.33
C GLY A 94 2.56 -3.99 -15.98
N ARG A 95 3.43 -5.01 -15.95
CA ARG A 95 3.08 -6.40 -15.61
C ARG A 95 3.87 -6.92 -14.43
#